data_AF-A0A348NHL1-F1
#
_entry.id   AF-A0A348NHL1-F1
#
_cell.length_a   1.000
_cell.length_b   1.000
_cell.length_c   1.000
_cell.angle_alpha   90.00
_cell.angle_beta   90.00
_cell.angle_gamma   90.00
#
_symmetry.space_group_name_H-M   'P 1'
#
loop_
_entity.id
_entity.type
_entity.pdbx_description
1 polymer ?
#
loop_
_entity_poly.entity_id
_entity_poly.type
_entity_poly.pdbx_seq_one_letter_code
_entity_poly.pdbx_strand_id
1 'polypeptide(L)'
;AGAAFLRLADAIVLANGTYFHQGLKRHFENLADLPRIPAGFHGNYTAAIRAKTPEELLDRLQSALDATARFLDAPIPKTNPSTDERHTPSTPDPDELVSFYEELLSSFNKIRVNAEQGEWRMAFVNGVNLAREIDGVCREFGFPPLMFLDVYDPDDLTAFRKRVEIVDKELTALIERYKPIPRHLDFDSFLHSLR
;
A
#
# COMPACT_ATOMS: atom_id res chain seq x y z
N ALA A 1 -6.85 -7.28 2.18
CA ALA A 1 -8.08 -6.67 1.61
C ALA A 1 -7.81 -5.36 0.85
N GLY A 2 -7.15 -4.35 1.45
CA GLY A 2 -6.88 -3.08 0.77
C GLY A 2 -6.18 -3.22 -0.59
N ALA A 3 -5.12 -4.05 -0.68
CA ALA A 3 -4.43 -4.31 -1.94
C ALA A 3 -5.35 -4.91 -3.01
N ALA A 4 -6.31 -5.75 -2.64
CA ALA A 4 -7.28 -6.32 -3.57
C ALA A 4 -8.21 -5.22 -4.14
N PHE A 5 -8.66 -4.27 -3.31
CA PHE A 5 -9.43 -3.12 -3.79
C PHE A 5 -8.66 -2.27 -4.80
N LEU A 6 -7.36 -2.03 -4.58
CA LEU A 6 -6.52 -1.31 -5.55
C LEU A 6 -6.46 -2.07 -6.88
N ARG A 7 -6.29 -3.40 -6.86
CA ARG A 7 -6.29 -4.22 -8.09
C ARG A 7 -7.64 -4.25 -8.79
N LEU A 8 -8.74 -4.28 -8.04
CA LEU A 8 -10.08 -4.18 -8.62
C LEU A 8 -10.30 -2.82 -9.28
N ALA A 9 -9.83 -1.74 -8.66
CA ALA A 9 -9.87 -0.40 -9.25
C ALA A 9 -9.04 -0.33 -10.54
N ASP A 10 -7.83 -0.90 -10.55
CA ASP A 10 -7.00 -1.00 -11.77
C ASP A 10 -7.74 -1.76 -12.88
N ALA A 11 -8.38 -2.89 -12.57
CA ALA A 11 -9.12 -3.66 -13.56
C ALA A 11 -10.31 -2.88 -14.15
N ILE A 12 -11.03 -2.12 -13.33
CA ILE A 12 -12.14 -1.26 -13.77
C ILE A 12 -11.62 -0.14 -14.69
N VAL A 13 -10.51 0.49 -14.32
CA VAL A 13 -9.86 1.54 -15.12
C VAL A 13 -9.42 1.01 -16.49
N LEU A 14 -8.78 -0.17 -16.51
CA LEU A 14 -8.37 -0.83 -17.75
C LEU A 14 -9.57 -1.21 -18.64
N ALA A 15 -10.69 -1.63 -18.04
CA ALA A 15 -11.92 -1.92 -18.79
C ALA A 15 -12.59 -0.66 -19.39
N ASN A 16 -12.23 0.52 -18.88
CA ASN A 16 -12.59 1.81 -19.49
C ASN A 16 -11.57 2.27 -20.55
N GLY A 17 -10.55 1.45 -20.87
CA GLY A 17 -9.52 1.78 -21.86
C GLY A 17 -8.59 2.91 -21.42
N THR A 18 -8.41 3.10 -20.12
CA THR A 18 -7.59 4.19 -19.55
C THR A 18 -6.70 3.69 -18.42
N TYR A 19 -5.97 4.61 -17.76
CA TYR A 19 -5.10 4.37 -16.62
C TYR A 19 -5.13 5.56 -15.64
N PHE A 20 -4.66 5.37 -14.40
CA PHE A 20 -4.58 6.47 -13.43
C PHE A 20 -3.46 7.45 -13.80
N HIS A 21 -3.79 8.59 -14.42
CA HIS A 21 -2.81 9.60 -14.86
C HIS A 21 -2.10 10.35 -13.72
N GLN A 22 -2.66 10.39 -12.52
CA GLN A 22 -2.13 11.15 -11.37
C GLN A 22 -1.73 10.23 -10.20
N GLY A 23 -1.50 8.95 -10.50
CA GLY A 23 -1.20 7.93 -9.50
C GLY A 23 -2.26 7.89 -8.39
N LEU A 24 -1.80 7.66 -7.15
CA LEU A 24 -2.69 7.54 -5.99
C LEU A 24 -3.37 8.87 -5.61
N LYS A 25 -2.81 10.03 -6.00
CA LYS A 25 -3.20 11.36 -5.49
C LYS A 25 -4.68 11.69 -5.70
N ARG A 26 -5.25 11.23 -6.81
CA ARG A 26 -6.66 11.41 -7.16
C ARG A 26 -7.35 10.06 -7.39
N HIS A 27 -6.90 9.01 -6.71
CA HIS A 27 -7.37 7.63 -6.96
C HIS A 27 -8.89 7.50 -6.84
N PHE A 28 -9.48 8.01 -5.75
CA PHE A 28 -10.93 7.96 -5.55
C PHE A 28 -11.70 8.85 -6.53
N GLU A 29 -11.21 10.05 -6.79
CA GLU A 29 -11.84 11.01 -7.70
C GLU A 29 -11.82 10.49 -9.13
N ASN A 30 -10.66 10.06 -9.62
CA ASN A 30 -10.49 9.50 -10.95
C ASN A 30 -11.35 8.24 -11.15
N LEU A 31 -11.50 7.42 -10.11
CA LEU A 31 -12.37 6.25 -10.16
C LEU A 31 -13.84 6.67 -10.25
N ALA A 32 -14.26 7.70 -9.52
CA ALA A 32 -15.63 8.21 -9.54
C ALA A 32 -16.01 8.86 -10.89
N ASP A 33 -15.02 9.43 -11.60
CA ASP A 33 -15.20 10.08 -12.90
C ASP A 33 -15.24 9.11 -14.09
N LEU A 34 -15.08 7.80 -13.87
CA LEU A 34 -15.09 6.82 -14.96
C LEU A 34 -16.48 6.70 -15.62
N PRO A 35 -16.55 6.59 -16.96
CA PRO A 35 -17.82 6.39 -17.67
C PRO A 35 -18.57 5.12 -17.25
N ARG A 36 -17.83 4.06 -16.88
CA ARG A 36 -18.39 2.77 -16.49
C ARG A 36 -17.75 2.26 -15.19
N ILE A 37 -18.58 2.00 -14.19
CA ILE A 37 -18.15 1.47 -12.88
C ILE A 37 -19.14 0.37 -12.47
N PRO A 38 -18.69 -0.74 -11.86
CA PRO A 38 -19.59 -1.73 -11.29
C PRO A 38 -20.52 -1.10 -10.24
N ALA A 39 -21.80 -1.48 -10.29
CA ALA A 39 -22.80 -0.98 -9.33
C ALA A 39 -22.34 -1.27 -7.89
N GLY A 40 -22.39 -0.25 -7.03
CA GLY A 40 -22.01 -0.36 -5.63
C GLY A 40 -20.51 -0.40 -5.34
N PHE A 41 -19.62 -0.39 -6.35
CA PHE A 41 -18.17 -0.48 -6.13
C PHE A 41 -17.64 0.62 -5.22
N HIS A 42 -17.95 1.89 -5.51
CA HIS A 42 -17.47 3.02 -4.71
C HIS A 42 -17.98 2.98 -3.26
N GLY A 43 -19.24 2.56 -3.07
CA GLY A 43 -19.83 2.38 -1.74
C GLY A 43 -19.14 1.27 -0.95
N ASN A 44 -18.93 0.11 -1.57
CA ASN A 44 -18.19 -1.00 -0.96
C ASN A 44 -16.75 -0.63 -0.64
N TYR A 45 -16.06 0.08 -1.54
CA TYR A 45 -14.69 0.52 -1.31
C TYR A 45 -14.61 1.52 -0.15
N THR A 46 -15.49 2.53 -0.14
CA THR A 46 -15.56 3.50 0.96
C THR A 46 -15.89 2.81 2.29
N ALA A 47 -16.84 1.88 2.30
CA ALA A 47 -17.22 1.12 3.48
C ALA A 47 -16.11 0.18 3.96
N ALA A 48 -15.33 -0.41 3.05
CA ALA A 48 -14.18 -1.25 3.39
C ALA A 48 -13.09 -0.46 4.11
N ILE A 49 -12.78 0.75 3.65
CA ILE A 49 -11.81 1.63 4.33
C ILE A 49 -12.33 2.02 5.71
N ARG A 50 -13.64 2.09 5.89
CA ARG A 50 -14.28 2.43 7.17
C ARG A 50 -14.61 1.25 8.07
N ALA A 51 -14.33 0.03 7.63
CA ALA A 51 -14.64 -1.17 8.40
C ALA A 51 -13.87 -1.16 9.72
N LYS A 52 -14.58 -1.47 10.81
CA LYS A 52 -13.99 -1.55 12.16
C LYS A 52 -13.66 -2.99 12.55
N THR A 53 -14.16 -3.95 11.77
CA THR A 53 -13.94 -5.38 11.98
C THR A 53 -13.41 -6.06 10.71
N PRO A 54 -12.61 -7.13 10.84
CA PRO A 54 -12.20 -7.96 9.70
C PRO A 54 -13.39 -8.51 8.92
N GLU A 55 -14.48 -8.88 9.60
CA GLU A 55 -15.68 -9.45 8.99
C GLU A 55 -16.37 -8.44 8.07
N GLU A 56 -16.54 -7.19 8.53
CA GLU A 56 -17.06 -6.11 7.69
C GLU A 56 -16.16 -5.87 6.48
N LEU A 57 -14.84 -5.83 6.67
CA LEU A 57 -13.88 -5.61 5.59
C LEU A 57 -13.96 -6.71 4.53
N LEU A 58 -14.08 -7.97 4.95
CA LEU A 58 -14.21 -9.11 4.05
C LEU A 58 -15.56 -9.11 3.30
N ASP A 59 -16.66 -8.79 3.98
CA ASP A 59 -17.98 -8.65 3.35
C ASP A 59 -17.98 -7.59 2.23
N ARG A 60 -17.38 -6.42 2.51
CA ARG A 60 -17.23 -5.36 1.50
C ARG A 60 -16.33 -5.76 0.35
N LEU A 61 -15.23 -6.45 0.64
CA LEU A 61 -14.33 -6.95 -0.41
C LEU A 61 -15.02 -7.97 -1.31
N GLN A 62 -15.75 -8.93 -0.73
CA GLN A 62 -16.48 -9.94 -1.50
C GLN A 62 -17.53 -9.28 -2.38
N SER A 63 -18.30 -8.34 -1.83
CA SER A 63 -19.30 -7.58 -2.59
C SER A 63 -18.67 -6.81 -3.76
N ALA A 64 -17.50 -6.19 -3.56
CA ALA A 64 -16.78 -5.49 -4.62
C ALA A 64 -16.21 -6.44 -5.67
N LEU A 65 -15.65 -7.58 -5.25
CA LEU A 65 -15.13 -8.61 -6.14
C LEU A 65 -16.23 -9.17 -7.05
N ASP A 66 -17.38 -9.52 -6.48
CA ASP A 66 -18.53 -10.03 -7.23
C ASP A 66 -19.07 -9.01 -8.23
N ALA A 67 -19.15 -7.74 -7.82
CA ALA A 67 -19.60 -6.66 -8.70
C ALA A 67 -18.62 -6.47 -9.88
N THR A 68 -17.31 -6.43 -9.60
CA THR A 68 -16.28 -6.29 -10.63
C THR A 68 -16.22 -7.49 -11.56
N ALA A 69 -16.34 -8.72 -11.05
CA ALA A 69 -16.36 -9.91 -11.89
C ALA A 69 -17.53 -9.90 -12.88
N ARG A 70 -18.75 -9.58 -12.42
CA ARG A 70 -19.92 -9.40 -13.29
C ARG A 70 -19.73 -8.28 -14.31
N PHE A 71 -19.11 -7.18 -13.90
CA PHE A 71 -18.84 -6.04 -14.78
C PHE A 71 -17.86 -6.38 -15.91
N LEU A 72 -16.86 -7.21 -15.62
CA LEU A 72 -15.83 -7.64 -16.58
C LEU A 72 -16.21 -8.87 -17.40
N ASP A 73 -17.37 -9.48 -17.14
CA ASP A 73 -17.73 -10.82 -17.64
C ASP A 73 -16.62 -11.86 -17.35
N ALA A 74 -15.96 -11.70 -16.20
CA ALA A 74 -14.85 -12.54 -15.79
C ALA A 74 -15.37 -13.70 -14.93
N PRO A 75 -15.06 -14.96 -15.25
CA PRO A 75 -15.42 -16.07 -14.38
C PRO A 75 -14.65 -15.94 -13.06
N ILE A 76 -15.37 -15.99 -11.93
CA ILE A 76 -14.73 -16.08 -10.61
C ILE A 76 -14.15 -17.50 -10.50
N PRO A 77 -12.81 -17.67 -10.43
CA PRO A 77 -12.24 -19.00 -10.29
C PRO A 77 -12.73 -19.63 -8.99
N LYS A 78 -13.31 -20.83 -9.08
CA LYS A 78 -13.58 -21.67 -7.91
C LYS A 78 -12.23 -22.20 -7.42
N THR A 79 -11.58 -21.43 -6.54
CA THR A 79 -10.36 -21.76 -5.76
C THR A 79 -9.49 -22.89 -6.33
N ASN A 80 -8.33 -22.51 -6.87
CA ASN A 80 -7.11 -23.20 -6.47
C ASN A 80 -6.39 -22.25 -5.52
N PRO A 81 -6.09 -22.65 -4.27
CA PRO A 81 -5.05 -21.96 -3.54
C PRO A 81 -3.81 -22.07 -4.42
N SER A 82 -3.31 -20.94 -4.94
CA SER A 82 -1.95 -20.91 -5.45
C SER A 82 -1.10 -21.47 -4.32
N THR A 83 -0.44 -22.61 -4.57
CA THR A 83 0.61 -23.09 -3.69
C THR A 83 1.56 -21.92 -3.52
N ASP A 84 1.60 -21.36 -2.32
CA ASP A 84 2.61 -20.38 -1.93
C ASP A 84 3.94 -21.06 -2.23
N GLU A 85 4.55 -20.71 -3.37
CA GLU A 85 5.82 -21.29 -3.75
C GLU A 85 6.75 -20.99 -2.59
N ARG A 86 7.31 -22.04 -1.98
CA ARG A 86 8.17 -21.89 -0.81
C ARG A 86 9.34 -21.00 -1.19
N HIS A 87 9.20 -19.71 -0.92
CA HIS A 87 10.21 -18.71 -1.20
C HIS A 87 11.34 -18.98 -0.23
N THR A 88 12.51 -19.34 -0.76
CA THR A 88 13.72 -19.46 0.03
C THR A 88 14.30 -18.05 0.11
N PRO A 89 14.47 -17.46 1.31
CA PRO A 89 14.98 -16.11 1.43
C PRO A 89 16.32 -15.93 0.72
N SER A 90 16.43 -14.87 -0.05
CA SER A 90 17.68 -14.45 -0.69
C SER A 90 18.56 -13.70 0.31
N THR A 91 19.87 -13.69 0.06
CA THR A 91 20.77 -12.78 0.78
C THR A 91 20.63 -11.38 0.17
N PRO A 92 20.35 -10.34 0.95
CA PRO A 92 20.20 -8.99 0.40
C PRO A 92 21.52 -8.42 -0.10
N ASP A 93 21.48 -7.74 -1.24
CA ASP A 93 22.52 -6.77 -1.59
C ASP A 93 22.33 -5.51 -0.71
N PRO A 94 23.32 -5.12 0.11
CA PRO A 94 23.19 -3.96 0.98
C PRO A 94 22.93 -2.64 0.23
N ASP A 95 23.39 -2.51 -1.01
CA ASP A 95 23.17 -1.30 -1.82
C ASP A 95 21.73 -1.24 -2.34
N GLU A 96 21.18 -2.39 -2.75
CA GLU A 96 19.78 -2.51 -3.16
C GLU A 96 18.83 -2.22 -1.99
N LEU A 97 19.13 -2.69 -0.78
CA LEU A 97 18.33 -2.39 0.42
C LEU A 97 18.29 -0.89 0.73
N VAL A 98 19.44 -0.21 0.65
CA VAL A 98 19.50 1.24 0.89
C VAL A 98 18.71 1.98 -0.19
N SER A 99 18.91 1.63 -1.46
CA SER A 99 18.18 2.26 -2.58
C SER A 99 16.67 2.04 -2.46
N PHE A 100 16.23 0.84 -2.09
CA PHE A 100 14.83 0.52 -1.86
C PHE A 100 14.24 1.39 -0.74
N TYR A 101 14.95 1.53 0.38
CA TYR A 101 14.49 2.37 1.48
C TYR A 101 14.38 3.84 1.09
N GLU A 102 15.33 4.37 0.31
CA GLU A 102 15.27 5.73 -0.21
C GLU A 102 14.01 5.99 -1.05
N GLU A 103 13.55 5.00 -1.84
CA GLU A 103 12.28 5.09 -2.57
C GLU A 103 11.05 5.13 -1.63
N LEU A 104 11.11 4.39 -0.52
CA LEU A 104 10.02 4.34 0.46
C LEU A 104 9.87 5.62 1.30
N LEU A 105 10.91 6.44 1.44
CA LEU A 105 10.86 7.71 2.20
C LEU A 105 9.71 8.61 1.72
N SER A 106 9.43 8.62 0.41
CA SER A 106 8.30 9.36 -0.15
C SER A 106 6.95 8.85 0.37
N SER A 107 6.80 7.53 0.48
CA SER A 107 5.58 6.86 0.95
C SER A 107 5.34 7.10 2.43
N PHE A 108 6.37 6.99 3.27
CA PHE A 108 6.30 7.35 4.69
C PHE A 108 5.84 8.81 4.88
N ASN A 109 6.45 9.75 4.14
CA ASN A 109 6.08 11.16 4.21
C ASN A 109 4.64 11.44 3.75
N LYS A 110 4.19 10.81 2.65
CA LYS A 110 2.80 10.96 2.18
C LYS A 110 1.81 10.48 3.23
N ILE A 111 2.08 9.36 3.90
CA ILE A 111 1.19 8.86 4.96
C ILE A 111 1.14 9.85 6.11
N ARG A 112 2.30 10.35 6.58
CA ARG A 112 2.38 11.33 7.67
C ARG A 112 1.58 12.60 7.36
N VAL A 113 1.78 13.20 6.19
CA VAL A 113 1.09 14.42 5.77
C VAL A 113 -0.42 14.19 5.63
N ASN A 114 -0.84 13.11 4.98
CA ASN A 114 -2.27 12.80 4.85
C ASN A 114 -2.92 12.55 6.22
N ALA A 115 -2.22 11.88 7.14
CA ALA A 115 -2.71 11.65 8.49
C ALA A 115 -2.84 12.96 9.29
N GLU A 116 -1.87 13.86 9.18
CA GLU A 116 -1.92 15.21 9.80
C GLU A 116 -3.07 16.07 9.26
N GLN A 117 -3.40 15.92 7.98
CA GLN A 117 -4.47 16.67 7.31
C GLN A 117 -5.87 16.03 7.48
N GLY A 118 -5.97 14.85 8.10
CA GLY A 118 -7.23 14.12 8.22
C GLY A 118 -7.71 13.47 6.91
N GLU A 119 -6.81 13.35 5.91
CA GLU A 119 -7.07 12.77 4.60
C GLU A 119 -7.07 11.23 4.68
N TRP A 120 -8.02 10.66 5.42
CA TRP A 120 -8.08 9.24 5.79
C TRP A 120 -8.08 8.28 4.60
N ARG A 121 -8.75 8.63 3.49
CA ARG A 121 -8.75 7.82 2.25
C ARG A 121 -7.35 7.72 1.66
N MET A 122 -6.65 8.85 1.60
CA MET A 122 -5.31 8.95 1.06
C MET A 122 -4.28 8.31 1.99
N ALA A 123 -4.42 8.48 3.31
CA ALA A 123 -3.60 7.80 4.30
C ALA A 123 -3.73 6.27 4.17
N PHE A 124 -4.95 5.75 3.99
CA PHE A 124 -5.20 4.32 3.78
C PHE A 124 -4.53 3.81 2.50
N VAL A 125 -4.76 4.46 1.36
CA VAL A 125 -4.23 4.01 0.06
C VAL A 125 -2.71 4.02 0.05
N ASN A 126 -2.06 5.08 0.57
CA ASN A 126 -0.61 5.10 0.70
C ASN A 126 -0.11 4.03 1.68
N GLY A 127 -0.84 3.80 2.79
CA GLY A 127 -0.53 2.76 3.76
C GLY A 127 -0.59 1.35 3.16
N VAL A 128 -1.61 1.04 2.38
CA VAL A 128 -1.76 -0.24 1.67
C VAL A 128 -0.62 -0.47 0.70
N ASN A 129 -0.24 0.56 -0.07
CA ASN A 129 0.88 0.45 -0.99
C ASN A 129 2.20 0.21 -0.24
N LEU A 130 2.48 1.01 0.79
CA LEU A 130 3.69 0.85 1.60
C LEU A 130 3.76 -0.54 2.26
N ALA A 131 2.65 -1.04 2.82
CA ALA A 131 2.60 -2.35 3.43
C ALA A 131 2.93 -3.47 2.44
N ARG A 132 2.55 -3.33 1.16
CA ARG A 132 2.87 -4.29 0.10
C ARG A 132 4.36 -4.27 -0.25
N GLU A 133 4.96 -3.09 -0.39
CA GLU A 133 6.40 -2.98 -0.67
C GLU A 133 7.23 -3.59 0.48
N ILE A 134 6.86 -3.27 1.72
CA ILE A 134 7.53 -3.81 2.92
C ILE A 134 7.33 -5.32 3.04
N ASP A 135 6.12 -5.85 2.84
CA ASP A 135 5.86 -7.30 2.87
C ASP A 135 6.69 -8.04 1.80
N GLY A 136 6.84 -7.46 0.61
CA GLY A 136 7.69 -7.98 -0.46
C GLY A 136 9.13 -8.17 0.01
N VAL A 137 9.76 -7.10 0.49
CA VAL A 137 11.16 -7.12 0.96
C VAL A 137 11.33 -7.98 2.22
N CYS A 138 10.37 -7.97 3.14
CA CYS A 138 10.41 -8.84 4.31
C CYS A 138 10.38 -10.32 3.93
N ARG A 139 9.55 -10.72 2.97
CA ARG A 139 9.51 -12.10 2.48
C ARG A 139 10.77 -12.46 1.71
N GLU A 140 11.24 -11.55 0.85
CA GLU A 140 12.41 -11.77 0.01
C GLU A 140 13.68 -12.04 0.82
N PHE A 141 13.90 -11.26 1.89
CA PHE A 141 15.11 -11.37 2.70
C PHE A 141 14.89 -12.04 4.07
N GLY A 142 13.69 -12.57 4.32
CA GLY A 142 13.36 -13.26 5.56
C GLY A 142 13.35 -12.35 6.80
N PHE A 143 13.05 -11.07 6.64
CA PHE A 143 12.89 -10.16 7.78
C PHE A 143 11.59 -10.40 8.54
N PRO A 144 11.53 -10.04 9.84
CA PRO A 144 10.27 -10.06 10.58
C PRO A 144 9.20 -9.20 9.89
N PRO A 145 7.92 -9.62 9.86
CA PRO A 145 6.84 -8.82 9.30
C PRO A 145 6.68 -7.50 10.05
N LEU A 146 6.56 -6.38 9.32
CA LEU A 146 6.33 -5.06 9.88
C LEU A 146 4.89 -4.61 9.64
N MET A 147 4.00 -4.99 10.55
CA MET A 147 2.57 -4.69 10.46
C MET A 147 2.23 -3.31 11.04
N PHE A 148 1.38 -2.56 10.35
CA PHE A 148 0.89 -1.25 10.82
C PHE A 148 -0.52 -0.87 10.36
N LEU A 149 -1.13 -1.61 9.44
CA LEU A 149 -2.49 -1.33 8.96
C LEU A 149 -3.57 -1.72 9.98
N ASP A 150 -3.22 -2.53 10.97
CA ASP A 150 -4.09 -3.00 12.04
C ASP A 150 -4.53 -1.89 13.01
N VAL A 151 -3.74 -0.81 13.11
CA VAL A 151 -4.06 0.37 13.93
C VAL A 151 -4.66 1.52 13.12
N TYR A 152 -5.00 1.29 11.85
CA TYR A 152 -5.67 2.30 11.02
C TYR A 152 -7.09 2.53 11.53
N ASP A 153 -7.41 3.78 11.84
CA ASP A 153 -8.77 4.23 12.12
C ASP A 153 -9.09 5.46 11.25
N PRO A 154 -10.10 5.41 10.36
CA PRO A 154 -10.47 6.55 9.52
C PRO A 154 -10.99 7.77 10.31
N ASP A 155 -11.40 7.58 11.57
CA ASP A 155 -11.94 8.63 12.43
C ASP A 155 -10.86 9.22 13.37
N ASP A 156 -9.73 8.52 13.58
CA ASP A 156 -8.54 9.02 14.27
C ASP A 156 -7.23 8.39 13.73
N LEU A 157 -6.50 9.14 12.90
CA LEU A 157 -5.26 8.66 12.28
C LEU A 157 -4.03 8.77 13.19
N THR A 158 -4.18 9.20 14.45
CA THR A 158 -3.05 9.44 15.36
C THR A 158 -2.26 8.17 15.64
N ALA A 159 -2.94 7.07 15.96
CA ALA A 159 -2.29 5.78 16.23
C ALA A 159 -1.60 5.24 14.97
N PHE A 160 -2.27 5.36 13.83
CA PHE A 160 -1.74 4.97 12.53
C PHE A 160 -0.44 5.70 12.17
N ARG A 161 -0.43 7.04 12.27
CA ARG A 161 0.76 7.86 12.01
C ARG A 161 1.94 7.45 12.90
N LYS A 162 1.70 7.30 14.21
CA LYS A 162 2.74 6.89 15.16
C LYS A 162 3.29 5.50 14.83
N ARG A 163 2.43 4.55 14.46
CA ARG A 163 2.89 3.21 14.09
C ARG A 163 3.72 3.22 12.81
N VAL A 164 3.36 4.04 11.82
CA VAL A 164 4.13 4.23 10.59
C VAL A 164 5.52 4.80 10.88
N GLU A 165 5.64 5.78 11.78
CA GLU A 165 6.94 6.31 12.24
C GLU A 165 7.79 5.27 12.99
N ILE A 166 7.15 4.33 13.70
CA ILE A 166 7.85 3.22 14.35
C ILE A 166 8.33 2.22 13.30
N VAL A 167 7.49 1.86 12.32
CA VAL A 167 7.87 0.95 11.23
C VAL A 167 9.02 1.50 10.40
N ASP A 168 9.05 2.81 10.14
CA ASP A 168 10.17 3.48 9.48
C ASP A 168 11.50 3.23 10.20
N LYS A 169 11.51 3.40 11.53
CA LYS A 169 12.67 3.12 12.39
C LYS A 169 13.01 1.64 12.46
N GLU A 170 12.01 0.77 12.54
CA GLU A 170 12.21 -0.69 12.56
C GLU A 170 12.86 -1.17 11.25
N LEU A 171 12.37 -0.68 10.10
CA LEU A 171 12.93 -1.00 8.78
C LEU A 171 14.35 -0.45 8.63
N THR A 172 14.58 0.81 9.01
CA THR A 172 15.91 1.41 9.06
C THR A 172 16.89 0.54 9.86
N ALA A 173 16.48 0.12 11.07
CA ALA A 173 17.33 -0.69 11.95
C ALA A 173 17.57 -2.11 11.43
N LEU A 174 16.71 -2.64 10.54
CA LEU A 174 16.96 -3.90 9.84
C LEU A 174 18.01 -3.72 8.75
N ILE A 175 17.90 -2.65 7.95
CA ILE A 175 18.80 -2.35 6.83
C ILE A 175 20.20 -1.97 7.33
N GLU A 176 20.29 -1.19 8.41
CA GLU A 176 21.57 -0.76 8.99
C GLU A 176 22.42 -1.90 9.57
N ARG A 177 21.86 -3.11 9.71
CA ARG A 177 22.64 -4.32 10.03
C ARG A 177 23.55 -4.76 8.86
N TYR A 178 23.21 -4.35 7.64
CA TYR A 178 23.93 -4.69 6.42
C TYR A 178 24.78 -3.51 5.93
N LYS A 179 24.20 -2.31 5.87
CA LYS A 179 24.89 -1.09 5.45
C LYS A 179 24.26 0.15 6.09
N PRO A 180 25.07 1.10 6.62
CA PRO A 180 24.54 2.37 7.10
C PRO A 180 23.80 3.12 5.99
N ILE A 181 22.59 3.59 6.29
CA ILE A 181 21.83 4.45 5.37
C ILE A 181 22.47 5.85 5.39
N PRO A 182 22.88 6.42 4.24
CA PRO A 182 23.42 7.77 4.17
C PRO A 182 22.40 8.78 4.71
N ARG A 183 22.84 9.64 5.63
CA ARG A 183 22.03 10.75 6.13
C ARG A 183 22.79 12.04 5.88
N HIS A 184 22.14 12.97 5.20
CA HIS A 184 22.67 14.29 4.90
C HIS A 184 21.92 15.32 5.73
N LEU A 185 22.67 16.14 6.46
CA LEU A 185 22.11 17.17 7.33
C LEU A 185 21.50 18.32 6.50
N ASP A 186 22.11 18.57 5.34
CA ASP A 186 21.74 19.60 4.38
C ASP A 186 22.13 19.18 2.96
N PHE A 187 21.71 19.98 1.98
CA PHE A 187 21.98 19.73 0.57
C PHE A 187 23.48 19.79 0.24
N ASP A 188 24.26 20.60 0.94
CA ASP A 188 25.71 20.73 0.71
C ASP A 188 26.45 19.46 1.14
N SER A 189 26.06 18.87 2.26
CA SER A 189 26.57 17.59 2.76
C SER A 189 26.21 16.42 1.84
N PHE A 190 25.09 16.50 1.10
CA PHE A 190 24.73 15.55 0.05
C PHE A 190 25.61 15.73 -1.20
N LEU A 191 25.82 16.96 -1.66
CA LEU A 191 26.69 17.20 -2.83
C LEU A 191 28.14 16.75 -2.61
N HIS A 192 28.62 16.80 -1.36
CA HIS A 192 29.96 16.35 -1.01
C HIS A 192 30.11 14.82 -1.04
N SER A 193 29.05 14.05 -0.80
CA SER A 193 29.12 12.58 -0.84
C SER A 193 29.06 11.98 -2.25
N LEU A 194 28.79 12.80 -3.27
CA LEU A 194 28.76 12.40 -4.68
C LEU A 194 30.11 12.55 -5.41
N ARG A 195 31.15 13.03 -4.71
CA ARG A 195 32.51 13.27 -5.23
C ARG A 195 33.47 12.20 -4.76
#